data_AF-A0A927S4D6-F1
#
_entry.id   AF-A0A927S4D6-F1
#
_cell.length_a   1.000
_cell.length_b   1.000
_cell.length_c   1.000
_cell.angle_alpha   90.00
_cell.angle_beta   90.00
_cell.angle_gamma   90.00
#
_symmetry.space_group_name_H-M   'P 1'
#
loop_
_entity.id
_entity.type
_entity.pdbx_description
1 polymer ?
#
loop_
_entity_poly.entity_id
_entity_poly.type
_entity_poly.pdbx_seq_one_letter_code
_entity_poly.pdbx_strand_id
1 'polypeptide(L)'
;MKYQADNTLHDFEFHDAEWRFVSYDSGSLVVDAKHLNIHKNTEQNPSNCDMELQLARITFYGCEIINFEPGVPWITDASGKSYPAEPLITYTGHEAKEMLLHELNCTTHILAFSQDDCERWKIAGCGDEPYFEAQISFDTVTIEWDEYRRPAWYVLRERGIHA
;
A
#
# COMPACT_ATOMS: atom_id res chain seq x y z
N MET A 1 -5.67 10.39 17.13
CA MET A 1 -5.82 11.19 15.90
C MET A 1 -7.21 11.81 15.87
N LYS A 2 -7.47 12.82 15.04
CA LYS A 2 -8.76 13.54 14.96
C LYS A 2 -9.82 12.79 14.14
N TYR A 3 -9.40 12.12 13.08
CA TYR A 3 -10.25 11.35 12.18
C TYR A 3 -9.84 9.88 12.22
N GLN A 4 -10.82 9.01 12.01
CA GLN A 4 -10.64 7.56 12.04
C GLN A 4 -11.60 6.90 11.04
N ALA A 5 -11.10 5.91 10.31
CA ALA A 5 -11.87 5.04 9.44
C ALA A 5 -11.55 3.58 9.77
N ASP A 6 -12.57 2.77 10.03
CA ASP A 6 -12.43 1.35 10.38
C ASP A 6 -12.98 0.49 9.26
N ASN A 7 -12.21 -0.52 8.83
CA ASN A 7 -12.61 -1.55 7.85
C ASN A 7 -13.22 -1.02 6.54
N THR A 8 -12.80 0.18 6.14
CA THR A 8 -13.34 0.93 4.98
C THR A 8 -12.22 1.28 4.00
N LEU A 9 -11.37 0.29 3.66
CA LEU A 9 -10.23 0.51 2.76
C LEU A 9 -10.63 1.05 1.38
N HIS A 10 -11.85 0.75 0.91
CA HIS A 10 -12.39 1.26 -0.35
C HIS A 10 -12.66 2.77 -0.34
N ASP A 11 -12.60 3.42 0.81
CA ASP A 11 -12.69 4.88 0.94
C ASP A 11 -11.38 5.58 0.56
N PHE A 12 -10.30 4.83 0.31
CA PHE A 12 -8.96 5.35 0.09
C PHE A 12 -8.34 4.89 -1.23
N GLU A 13 -7.55 5.77 -1.82
CA GLU A 13 -6.65 5.47 -2.95
C GLU A 13 -5.22 5.37 -2.44
N PHE A 14 -4.64 4.18 -2.58
CA PHE A 14 -3.31 3.81 -2.10
C PHE A 14 -2.22 3.96 -3.16
N HIS A 15 -2.59 4.10 -4.44
CA HIS A 15 -1.62 4.35 -5.51
C HIS A 15 -0.82 5.62 -5.21
N ASP A 16 0.51 5.51 -5.29
CA ASP A 16 1.51 6.52 -4.91
C ASP A 16 1.61 6.84 -3.41
N ALA A 17 0.93 6.08 -2.53
CA ALA A 17 1.16 6.22 -1.11
C ALA A 17 2.58 5.79 -0.74
N GLU A 18 3.17 6.45 0.24
CA GLU A 18 4.48 6.10 0.79
C GLU A 18 4.27 5.52 2.18
N TRP A 19 4.56 4.23 2.36
CA TRP A 19 4.45 3.53 3.63
C TRP A 19 5.80 3.43 4.33
N ARG A 20 5.79 3.67 5.63
CA ARG A 20 6.96 3.52 6.51
C ARG A 20 6.61 2.64 7.68
N PHE A 21 7.48 1.68 7.95
CA PHE A 21 7.35 0.79 9.09
C PHE A 21 7.31 1.57 10.41
N VAL A 22 6.38 1.22 11.29
CA VAL A 22 6.32 1.70 12.68
C VAL A 22 6.55 0.54 13.63
N SER A 23 5.75 -0.53 13.53
CA SER A 23 5.89 -1.71 14.36
C SER A 23 5.23 -2.95 13.76
N TYR A 24 5.69 -4.12 14.18
CA TYR A 24 5.01 -5.40 13.97
C TYR A 24 5.11 -6.21 15.26
N ASP A 25 4.08 -6.12 16.10
CA ASP A 25 4.04 -6.78 17.41
C ASP A 25 2.66 -7.39 17.66
N SER A 26 2.63 -8.53 18.35
CA SER A 26 1.38 -9.19 18.78
C SER A 26 0.34 -9.36 17.67
N GLY A 27 0.78 -9.62 16.44
CA GLY A 27 -0.09 -9.76 15.27
C GLY A 27 -0.67 -8.45 14.77
N SER A 28 -0.06 -7.30 15.06
CA SER A 28 -0.47 -6.00 14.51
C SER A 28 0.65 -5.40 13.68
N LEU A 29 0.38 -5.10 12.40
CA LEU A 29 1.28 -4.34 11.54
C LEU A 29 0.86 -2.87 11.56
N VAL A 30 1.78 -1.99 11.94
CA VAL A 30 1.57 -0.54 11.95
C VAL A 30 2.52 0.12 10.95
N VAL A 31 1.94 0.94 10.07
CA VAL A 31 2.69 1.79 9.14
C VAL A 31 2.19 3.22 9.20
N ASP A 32 3.08 4.16 8.99
CA ASP A 32 2.73 5.54 8.69
C ASP A 32 2.70 5.72 7.16
N ALA A 33 1.63 6.32 6.65
CA ALA A 33 1.38 6.52 5.23
C ALA A 33 1.33 8.01 4.88
N LYS A 34 2.15 8.42 3.91
CA LYS A 34 2.04 9.73 3.23
C LYS A 34 1.41 9.55 1.87
N HIS A 35 0.90 10.64 1.29
CA HIS A 35 0.30 10.67 -0.04
C HIS A 35 -0.92 9.75 -0.22
N LEU A 36 -1.41 9.15 0.86
CA LEU A 36 -2.69 8.44 0.91
C LEU A 36 -3.81 9.45 0.65
N ASN A 37 -4.71 9.10 -0.27
CA ASN A 37 -5.84 9.94 -0.61
C ASN A 37 -7.13 9.31 -0.08
N ILE A 38 -8.02 10.13 0.45
CA ILE A 38 -9.38 9.73 0.79
C ILE A 38 -10.34 10.21 -0.31
N HIS A 39 -11.25 9.35 -0.75
CA HIS A 39 -12.21 9.66 -1.78
C HIS A 39 -13.23 10.72 -1.32
N LYS A 40 -13.76 11.48 -2.27
CA LYS A 40 -14.96 12.29 -2.05
C LYS A 40 -16.16 11.38 -1.74
N ASN A 41 -17.12 11.91 -1.00
CA ASN A 41 -18.34 11.21 -0.55
C ASN A 41 -18.14 10.14 0.54
N THR A 42 -16.94 10.03 1.10
CA THR A 42 -16.71 9.28 2.34
C THR A 42 -17.18 10.13 3.52
N GLU A 43 -17.72 9.53 4.58
CA GLU A 43 -18.27 10.27 5.73
C GLU A 43 -17.22 11.18 6.38
N GLN A 44 -15.97 10.72 6.39
CA GLN A 44 -14.86 11.43 7.03
C GLN A 44 -14.31 12.57 6.16
N ASN A 45 -14.52 12.60 4.84
CA ASN A 45 -14.05 13.66 3.95
C ASN A 45 -15.16 14.71 3.68
N PRO A 46 -15.12 15.89 4.34
CA PRO A 46 -16.12 16.94 4.13
C PRO A 46 -15.96 17.69 2.79
N SER A 47 -14.91 17.40 2.02
CA SER A 47 -14.61 18.10 0.77
C SER A 47 -15.43 17.55 -0.40
N ASN A 48 -15.66 18.39 -1.42
CA ASN A 48 -16.33 17.98 -2.65
C ASN A 48 -15.41 17.27 -3.66
N CYS A 49 -14.19 16.94 -3.26
CA CYS A 49 -13.20 16.23 -4.04
C CYS A 49 -12.33 15.35 -3.15
N ASP A 50 -11.62 14.42 -3.77
CA ASP A 50 -10.65 13.56 -3.10
C ASP A 50 -9.51 14.40 -2.52
N MET A 51 -9.06 14.04 -1.34
CA MET A 51 -8.07 14.81 -0.57
C MET A 51 -6.88 13.94 -0.20
N GLU A 52 -5.68 14.48 -0.39
CA GLU A 52 -4.43 13.92 0.15
C GLU A 52 -4.38 14.18 1.66
N LEU A 53 -4.11 13.15 2.44
CA LEU A 53 -3.88 13.25 3.88
C LEU A 53 -2.46 13.75 4.15
N GLN A 54 -2.27 14.55 5.19
CA GLN A 54 -0.94 15.04 5.58
C GLN A 54 -0.03 13.88 6.05
N LEU A 55 -0.58 13.01 6.89
CA LEU A 55 -0.01 11.76 7.37
C LEU A 55 -1.15 10.92 7.92
N ALA A 56 -1.18 9.64 7.58
CA ALA A 56 -2.10 8.68 8.18
C ALA A 56 -1.31 7.59 8.91
N ARG A 57 -1.86 7.06 9.99
CA ARG A 57 -1.41 5.82 10.61
C ARG A 57 -2.36 4.72 10.23
N ILE A 58 -1.83 3.63 9.68
CA ILE A 58 -2.60 2.44 9.32
C ILE A 58 -2.19 1.33 10.29
N THR A 59 -3.17 0.76 10.98
CA THR A 59 -2.97 -0.40 11.85
C THR A 59 -3.79 -1.57 11.32
N PHE A 60 -3.11 -2.63 10.90
CA PHE A 60 -3.71 -3.90 10.53
C PHE A 60 -3.65 -4.84 11.73
N TYR A 61 -4.80 -5.17 12.33
CA TYR A 61 -4.90 -6.06 13.49
C TYR A 61 -5.12 -7.51 13.05
N GLY A 62 -4.52 -8.46 13.77
CA GLY A 62 -4.53 -9.87 13.36
C GLY A 62 -3.76 -10.09 12.05
N CYS A 63 -2.78 -9.24 11.77
CA CYS A 63 -2.06 -9.23 10.52
C CYS A 63 -1.07 -10.39 10.39
N GLU A 64 -1.28 -11.21 9.37
CA GLU A 64 -0.36 -12.28 8.95
C GLU A 64 0.26 -11.94 7.60
N ILE A 65 1.58 -12.12 7.50
CA ILE A 65 2.32 -11.99 6.23
C ILE A 65 2.40 -13.38 5.62
N ILE A 66 1.79 -13.54 4.45
CA ILE A 66 1.57 -14.84 3.81
C ILE A 66 2.76 -15.19 2.91
N ASN A 67 3.09 -14.28 2.00
CA ASN A 67 4.20 -14.43 1.06
C ASN A 67 4.80 -13.09 0.66
N PHE A 68 5.99 -13.18 0.05
CA PHE A 68 6.70 -12.08 -0.57
C PHE A 68 7.36 -12.59 -1.86
N GLU A 69 7.22 -11.84 -2.94
CA GLU A 69 7.73 -12.15 -4.27
C GLU A 69 8.51 -10.93 -4.78
N PRO A 70 9.85 -10.97 -4.83
CA PRO A 70 10.61 -9.91 -5.48
C PRO A 70 10.36 -9.92 -6.98
N GLY A 71 10.40 -8.73 -7.58
CA GLY A 71 10.30 -8.56 -9.02
C GLY A 71 11.53 -9.13 -9.73
N VAL A 72 11.28 -9.76 -10.88
CA VAL A 72 12.36 -10.23 -11.77
C VAL A 72 12.33 -9.47 -13.09
N PRO A 73 13.50 -9.24 -13.72
CA PRO A 73 13.54 -8.70 -15.08
C PRO A 73 12.79 -9.61 -16.06
N TRP A 74 12.09 -9.01 -17.01
CA TRP A 74 11.42 -9.75 -18.09
C TRP A 74 12.19 -9.56 -19.40
N ILE A 75 12.35 -10.64 -20.15
CA ILE A 75 12.97 -10.66 -21.48
C ILE A 75 11.87 -10.94 -22.50
N THR A 76 11.82 -10.14 -23.56
CA THR A 76 10.95 -10.37 -24.72
C THR A 76 11.79 -10.94 -25.86
N ASP A 77 11.40 -12.10 -26.39
CA ASP A 77 12.06 -12.69 -27.55
C ASP A 77 11.68 -12.00 -28.87
N ALA A 78 12.34 -12.41 -29.95
CA ALA A 78 12.07 -11.90 -31.30
C ALA A 78 10.64 -12.17 -31.81
N SER A 79 9.90 -13.09 -31.17
CA SER A 79 8.49 -13.36 -31.48
C SER A 79 7.51 -12.48 -30.69
N GLY A 80 8.02 -11.63 -29.79
CA GLY A 80 7.22 -10.77 -28.92
C GLY A 80 6.74 -11.47 -27.64
N LYS A 81 7.22 -12.68 -27.34
CA LYS A 81 6.84 -13.41 -26.13
C LYS A 81 7.74 -12.99 -24.97
N SER A 82 7.12 -12.59 -23.85
CA SER A 82 7.83 -12.23 -22.62
C SER A 82 7.92 -13.40 -21.65
N TYR A 83 9.08 -13.54 -21.01
CA TYR A 83 9.35 -14.52 -19.95
C TYR A 83 10.33 -13.93 -18.93
N PRO A 84 10.33 -14.41 -17.68
CA PRO A 84 11.25 -13.90 -16.68
C PRO A 84 12.70 -14.30 -17.01
N ALA A 85 13.64 -13.38 -16.81
CA ALA A 85 15.07 -13.61 -17.02
C ALA A 85 15.65 -14.60 -16.00
N GLU A 86 15.03 -14.67 -14.83
CA GLU A 86 15.44 -15.45 -13.68
C GLU A 86 14.24 -16.26 -13.13
N PRO A 87 14.46 -17.33 -12.37
CA PRO A 87 13.37 -18.05 -11.72
C PRO A 87 12.57 -17.13 -10.80
N LEU A 88 11.24 -17.26 -10.84
CA LEU A 88 10.38 -16.61 -9.86
C LEU A 88 10.59 -17.26 -8.49
N ILE A 89 10.75 -16.44 -7.45
CA ILE A 89 10.93 -16.88 -6.08
C ILE A 89 9.74 -16.39 -5.26
N THR A 90 9.13 -17.29 -4.51
CA THR A 90 8.08 -16.96 -3.53
C THR A 90 8.60 -17.32 -2.14
N TYR A 91 8.87 -16.30 -1.33
CA TYR A 91 9.18 -16.49 0.09
C TYR A 91 7.89 -16.69 0.87
N THR A 92 7.94 -17.47 1.94
CA THR A 92 6.79 -17.74 2.83
C THR A 92 7.22 -17.74 4.29
N GLY A 93 6.27 -17.64 5.20
CA GLY A 93 6.53 -17.75 6.65
C GLY A 93 7.51 -16.69 7.16
N HIS A 94 8.54 -17.13 7.89
CA HIS A 94 9.49 -16.21 8.53
C HIS A 94 10.24 -15.34 7.51
N GLU A 95 10.68 -15.92 6.40
CA GLU A 95 11.41 -15.21 5.35
C GLU A 95 10.55 -14.15 4.68
N ALA A 96 9.29 -14.46 4.33
CA ALA A 96 8.36 -13.48 3.77
C ALA A 96 8.16 -12.28 4.69
N LYS A 97 8.04 -12.55 5.99
CA LYS A 97 7.96 -11.50 7.02
C LYS A 97 9.22 -10.64 7.04
N GLU A 98 10.41 -11.25 7.09
CA GLU A 98 11.66 -10.49 7.11
C GLU A 98 11.82 -9.59 5.88
N MET A 99 11.50 -10.11 4.70
CA MET A 99 11.57 -9.38 3.43
C MET A 99 10.60 -8.19 3.40
N LEU A 100 9.32 -8.40 3.72
CA LEU A 100 8.34 -7.31 3.72
C LEU A 100 8.68 -6.24 4.78
N LEU A 101 9.12 -6.65 5.97
CA LEU A 101 9.51 -5.69 7.00
C LEU A 101 10.77 -4.92 6.62
N HIS A 102 11.72 -5.53 5.91
CA HIS A 102 12.88 -4.82 5.35
C HIS A 102 12.44 -3.73 4.37
N GLU A 103 11.57 -4.06 3.41
CA GLU A 103 11.04 -3.08 2.45
C GLU A 103 10.35 -1.91 3.14
N LEU A 104 9.47 -2.18 4.11
CA LEU A 104 8.75 -1.15 4.85
C LEU A 104 9.69 -0.28 5.69
N ASN A 105 10.83 -0.80 6.16
CA ASN A 105 11.84 -0.03 6.88
C ASN A 105 12.62 0.93 5.96
N CYS A 106 12.80 0.57 4.69
CA CYS A 106 13.48 1.39 3.69
C CYS A 106 12.61 2.50 3.08
N THR A 107 11.35 2.65 3.54
CA THR A 107 10.29 3.44 2.88
C THR A 107 9.84 2.76 1.59
N THR A 108 8.57 2.38 1.53
CA THR A 108 7.97 1.70 0.38
C THR A 108 7.00 2.62 -0.34
N HIS A 109 7.14 2.74 -1.65
CA HIS A 109 6.12 3.32 -2.53
C HIS A 109 5.12 2.24 -2.93
N ILE A 110 3.85 2.51 -2.69
CA ILE A 110 2.75 1.61 -2.98
C ILE A 110 2.25 1.89 -4.41
N LEU A 111 2.28 0.86 -5.23
CA LEU A 111 1.79 0.88 -6.60
C LEU A 111 0.35 0.38 -6.68
N ALA A 112 0.01 -0.59 -5.84
CA ALA A 112 -1.36 -1.04 -5.65
C ALA A 112 -1.53 -1.68 -4.28
N PHE A 113 -2.71 -1.49 -3.70
CA PHE A 113 -3.15 -2.23 -2.52
C PHE A 113 -4.57 -2.71 -2.77
N SER A 114 -4.73 -4.02 -2.99
CA SER A 114 -6.00 -4.59 -3.48
C SER A 114 -6.26 -5.95 -2.87
N GLN A 115 -7.53 -6.30 -2.69
CA GLN A 115 -7.93 -7.63 -2.26
C GLN A 115 -7.92 -8.61 -3.44
N ASP A 116 -7.45 -9.84 -3.21
CA ASP A 116 -7.55 -10.96 -4.14
C ASP A 116 -8.83 -11.78 -3.94
N ASP A 117 -9.06 -12.76 -4.82
CA ASP A 117 -10.26 -13.62 -4.78
C ASP A 117 -10.36 -14.51 -3.52
N CYS A 118 -9.30 -14.59 -2.72
CA CYS A 118 -9.23 -15.40 -1.49
C CYS A 118 -9.31 -14.54 -0.22
N GLU A 119 -9.83 -13.31 -0.33
CA GLU A 119 -9.93 -12.32 0.75
C GLU A 119 -8.57 -11.85 1.31
N ARG A 120 -7.46 -12.17 0.65
CA ARG A 120 -6.12 -11.71 1.05
C ARG A 120 -5.85 -10.36 0.40
N TRP A 121 -5.02 -9.57 1.05
CA TRP A 121 -4.63 -8.26 0.57
C TRP A 121 -3.25 -8.32 -0.04
N LYS A 122 -3.18 -7.89 -1.30
CA LYS A 122 -1.95 -7.81 -2.06
C LYS A 122 -1.42 -6.39 -2.01
N ILE A 123 -0.14 -6.27 -1.64
CA ILE A 123 0.66 -5.06 -1.72
C ILE A 123 1.57 -5.24 -2.93
N ALA A 124 1.40 -4.39 -3.94
CA ALA A 124 2.42 -4.20 -4.96
C ALA A 124 3.16 -2.91 -4.64
N GLY A 125 4.48 -2.99 -4.50
CA GLY A 125 5.28 -1.85 -4.07
C GLY A 125 6.68 -1.85 -4.65
N CYS A 126 7.42 -0.79 -4.36
CA CYS A 126 8.84 -0.70 -4.60
C CYS A 126 9.53 0.07 -3.48
N GLY A 127 10.79 -0.26 -3.24
CA GLY A 127 11.60 0.29 -2.17
C GLY A 127 13.06 -0.02 -2.44
N ASP A 128 13.63 -0.92 -1.64
CA ASP A 128 14.96 -1.48 -1.92
C ASP A 128 14.85 -2.46 -3.10
N GLU A 129 13.84 -3.33 -3.08
CA GLU A 129 13.40 -4.06 -4.25
C GLU A 129 12.77 -3.12 -5.29
N PRO A 130 13.27 -3.11 -6.55
CA PRO A 130 12.72 -2.25 -7.62
C PRO A 130 11.23 -2.48 -7.88
N TYR A 131 10.76 -3.67 -7.55
CA TYR A 131 9.36 -4.06 -7.53
C TYR A 131 9.22 -5.29 -6.64
N PHE A 132 8.13 -5.39 -5.89
CA PHE A 132 7.74 -6.61 -5.22
C PHE A 132 6.23 -6.74 -5.13
N GLU A 133 5.78 -7.96 -4.91
CA GLU A 133 4.43 -8.26 -4.47
C GLU A 133 4.49 -8.96 -3.11
N ALA A 134 3.62 -8.57 -2.19
CA ALA A 134 3.44 -9.26 -0.91
C ALA A 134 1.96 -9.52 -0.67
N GLN A 135 1.64 -10.65 -0.05
CA GLN A 135 0.28 -10.92 0.41
C GLN A 135 0.22 -10.91 1.92
N ILE A 136 -0.78 -10.22 2.46
CA ILE A 136 -1.12 -10.21 3.87
C ILE A 136 -2.58 -10.58 4.08
N SER A 137 -2.93 -11.06 5.25
CA SER A 137 -4.29 -11.08 5.78
C SER A 137 -4.34 -10.30 7.09
N PHE A 138 -5.54 -9.86 7.49
CA PHE A 138 -5.78 -9.21 8.77
C PHE A 138 -7.25 -9.34 9.14
N ASP A 139 -7.56 -9.26 10.44
CA ASP A 139 -8.93 -9.34 10.97
C ASP A 139 -9.66 -8.00 10.80
N THR A 140 -8.99 -6.91 11.18
CA THR A 140 -9.50 -5.56 11.06
C THR A 140 -8.40 -4.58 10.70
N VAL A 141 -8.80 -3.42 10.18
CA VAL A 141 -7.89 -2.33 9.88
C VAL A 141 -8.48 -1.00 10.33
N THR A 142 -7.62 -0.17 10.89
CA THR A 142 -7.94 1.21 11.27
C THR A 142 -6.97 2.16 10.59
N ILE A 143 -7.51 3.20 9.95
CA ILE A 143 -6.75 4.30 9.38
C ILE A 143 -7.08 5.57 10.17
N GLU A 144 -6.07 6.21 10.73
CA GLU A 144 -6.21 7.40 11.54
C GLU A 144 -5.38 8.57 11.00
N TRP A 145 -5.91 9.79 11.02
CA TRP A 145 -5.18 11.00 10.59
C TRP A 145 -5.68 12.25 11.31
N ASP A 146 -4.89 13.33 11.28
CA ASP A 146 -5.24 14.61 11.92
C ASP A 146 -5.65 15.69 10.91
N GLU A 147 -5.00 15.73 9.75
CA GLU A 147 -5.10 16.86 8.83
C GLU A 147 -5.18 16.42 7.35
N TYR A 148 -6.01 17.15 6.61
CA TYR A 148 -6.02 17.13 5.14
C TYR A 148 -4.95 18.08 4.62
N ARG A 149 -4.15 17.64 3.65
CA ARG A 149 -3.07 18.45 3.08
C ARG A 149 -3.57 19.33 1.93
N ARG A 150 -4.19 18.71 0.93
CA ARG A 150 -4.60 19.34 -0.34
C ARG A 150 -5.52 18.40 -1.13
N PRO A 151 -6.16 18.85 -2.22
CA PRO A 151 -6.80 17.94 -3.16
C PRO A 151 -5.81 16.90 -3.68
N ALA A 152 -6.28 15.67 -3.92
CA ALA A 152 -5.47 14.59 -4.45
C ALA A 152 -4.79 15.00 -5.78
N TRP A 153 -3.61 14.43 -6.07
CA TRP A 153 -2.79 14.87 -7.20
C TRP A 153 -3.50 14.74 -8.56
N TYR A 154 -4.33 13.70 -8.73
CA TYR A 154 -5.10 13.50 -9.95
C TYR A 154 -6.24 14.51 -10.09
N VAL A 155 -6.83 14.96 -8.98
CA VAL A 155 -7.80 16.07 -8.97
C VAL A 155 -7.12 17.38 -9.37
N LEU A 156 -5.90 17.63 -8.92
CA LEU A 156 -5.12 18.81 -9.33
C LEU A 156 -4.81 18.77 -10.83
N ARG A 157 -4.40 17.60 -11.34
CA ARG A 157 -4.13 17.38 -12.76
C ARG A 157 -5.37 17.63 -13.63
N GLU A 158 -6.53 17.12 -13.25
CA GLU A 158 -7.81 17.38 -13.94
C GLU A 158 -8.14 18.88 -14.01
N ARG A 159 -7.71 19.64 -13.00
CA ARG A 159 -7.90 21.10 -12.92
C ARG A 159 -6.79 21.90 -13.60
N GLY A 160 -5.80 21.24 -14.21
CA GLY A 160 -4.65 21.90 -14.85
C GLY A 160 -3.67 22.54 -13.87
N ILE A 161 -3.68 22.10 -12.61
CA ILE A 161 -2.77 22.57 -11.56
C ILE A 161 -1.65 21.54 -11.39
N HIS A 162 -0.40 21.98 -11.51
CA HIS A 162 0.76 21.13 -11.22
C HIS A 162 0.98 21.07 -9.70
N ALA A 163 1.04 19.85 -9.17
CA ALA A 163 1.16 19.53 -7.75
C ALA A 163 2.60 19.71 -7.23
#